data_AF-A0A811PAI8-F1
#
_entry.id   AF-A0A811PAI8-F1
#
_cell.length_a   1.000
_cell.length_b   1.000
_cell.length_c   1.000
_cell.angle_alpha   90.00
_cell.angle_beta   90.00
_cell.angle_gamma   90.00
#
_symmetry.space_group_name_H-M   'P 1'
#
loop_
_entity.id
_entity.type
_entity.pdbx_description
1 polymer ?
#
loop_
_entity_poly.entity_id
_entity_poly.type
_entity_poly.pdbx_seq_one_letter_code
_entity_poly.pdbx_strand_id
1 'polypeptide(L)'
;MDLSTTPERRRHAAAWAGKWAAVSAAGTCRVEEVGKQQLIRMTGLPARDLRALDPAMPYEAPSVAGRDRAIVVSPESVRAVITASEVLVPIQQDPAAVPLIRELRPRLGSTAATASSSPQQLSSTGGGGGQDGHEFGSGKILPFEFRALEVCLELAFKFWEQE
;
A
#
# COMPACT_ATOMS: atom_id res chain seq x y z
N MET A 1 16.47 19.50 -44.95
CA MET A 1 15.98 18.56 -43.93
C MET A 1 16.82 18.82 -42.70
N ASP A 2 16.27 19.56 -41.72
CA ASP A 2 17.01 19.98 -40.52
C ASP A 2 16.41 19.24 -39.33
N LEU A 3 17.23 18.38 -38.70
CA LEU A 3 16.86 17.56 -37.56
C LEU A 3 16.89 18.41 -36.29
N SER A 4 15.72 18.90 -35.87
CA SER A 4 15.51 19.51 -34.55
C SER A 4 15.77 18.50 -33.44
N THR A 5 16.99 18.51 -32.89
CA THR A 5 17.30 17.89 -31.60
C THR A 5 16.53 18.64 -30.51
N THR A 6 15.49 18.01 -29.97
CA THR A 6 14.80 18.49 -28.77
C THR A 6 15.64 18.19 -27.52
N PRO A 7 15.82 19.15 -26.60
CA PRO A 7 16.65 18.95 -25.42
C PRO A 7 15.97 18.00 -24.42
N GLU A 8 16.70 16.95 -24.02
CA GLU A 8 16.44 16.09 -22.87
C GLU A 8 16.40 16.91 -21.58
N ARG A 9 15.25 17.51 -21.26
CA ARG A 9 15.03 18.17 -19.98
C ARG A 9 13.77 17.65 -19.34
N ARG A 10 13.76 16.40 -18.85
CA ARG A 10 12.68 15.95 -17.95
C ARG A 10 12.86 14.64 -17.15
N ARG A 11 14.07 14.22 -16.78
CA ARG A 11 14.23 12.91 -16.11
C ARG A 11 13.72 12.84 -14.65
N HIS A 12 13.57 13.95 -13.92
CA HIS A 12 13.12 13.92 -12.51
C HIS A 12 11.65 14.29 -12.24
N ALA A 13 10.94 14.89 -13.20
CA ALA A 13 9.52 15.24 -13.02
C ALA A 13 8.59 14.11 -13.45
N ALA A 14 9.08 13.21 -14.31
CA ALA A 14 8.34 12.07 -14.84
C ALA A 14 8.49 10.80 -13.98
N ALA A 15 9.48 10.71 -13.09
CA ALA A 15 9.79 9.48 -12.35
C ALA A 15 8.62 8.94 -11.51
N TRP A 16 7.66 9.79 -11.15
CA TRP A 16 6.52 9.40 -10.32
C TRP A 16 5.16 9.78 -10.91
N ALA A 17 5.15 10.50 -12.03
CA ALA A 17 3.97 10.57 -12.88
C ALA A 17 3.90 9.26 -13.66
N GLY A 18 2.89 8.43 -13.39
CA GLY A 18 2.86 7.10 -13.98
C GLY A 18 1.61 6.32 -13.61
N LYS A 19 1.66 5.02 -13.86
CA LYS A 19 0.53 4.10 -13.62
C LYS A 19 0.54 3.62 -12.17
N TRP A 20 -0.53 3.91 -11.45
CA TRP A 20 -0.75 3.52 -10.05
C TRP A 20 -1.98 2.63 -9.93
N ALA A 21 -1.90 1.59 -9.10
CA ALA A 21 -3.07 0.87 -8.63
C ALA A 21 -3.56 1.51 -7.34
N ALA A 22 -4.84 1.82 -7.26
CA ALA A 22 -5.50 2.21 -6.03
C ALA A 22 -6.40 1.07 -5.55
N VAL A 23 -6.09 0.52 -4.38
CA VAL A 23 -6.88 -0.52 -3.71
C VAL A 23 -7.66 0.09 -2.57
N SER A 24 -8.99 0.07 -2.64
CA SER A 24 -9.86 0.67 -1.63
C SER A 24 -10.09 -0.25 -0.42
N ALA A 25 -10.67 0.31 0.64
CA ALA A 25 -11.19 -0.47 1.77
C ALA A 25 -12.22 -1.55 1.38
N ALA A 26 -12.91 -1.40 0.24
CA ALA A 26 -13.83 -2.41 -0.28
C ALA A 26 -13.11 -3.55 -1.04
N GLY A 27 -11.77 -3.53 -1.11
CA GLY A 27 -10.99 -4.48 -1.89
C GLY A 27 -11.11 -4.27 -3.42
N THR A 28 -11.71 -3.16 -3.85
CA THR A 28 -11.74 -2.81 -5.28
C THR A 28 -10.39 -2.25 -5.70
N CYS A 29 -9.88 -2.70 -6.85
CA CYS A 29 -8.64 -2.19 -7.44
C CYS A 29 -8.98 -1.44 -8.72
N ARG A 30 -8.51 -0.20 -8.81
CA ARG A 30 -8.53 0.59 -10.04
C ARG A 30 -7.12 0.97 -10.43
N VAL A 31 -6.87 1.11 -11.72
CA VAL A 31 -5.56 1.47 -12.22
C VAL A 31 -5.68 2.78 -12.98
N GLU A 32 -4.91 3.77 -12.56
CA GLU A 32 -5.01 5.14 -13.05
C GLU A 32 -3.62 5.70 -13.34
N GLU A 33 -3.56 6.60 -14.31
CA GLU A 33 -2.35 7.40 -14.53
C GLU A 33 -2.42 8.63 -13.62
N VAL A 34 -1.57 8.65 -12.59
CA VAL A 34 -1.53 9.72 -11.60
C VAL A 34 -0.27 10.53 -11.83
N GLY A 35 -0.45 11.80 -12.17
CA GLY A 35 0.67 12.72 -12.27
C GLY A 35 1.13 13.20 -10.90
N LYS A 36 2.40 13.58 -10.80
CA LYS A 36 2.74 14.95 -10.39
C LYS A 36 1.95 15.54 -9.20
N GLN A 37 1.47 16.73 -9.47
CA GLN A 37 0.67 17.51 -8.55
C GLN A 37 -0.59 16.76 -8.04
N GLN A 38 -1.10 15.76 -8.76
CA GLN A 38 -2.25 14.98 -8.31
C GLN A 38 -1.91 14.07 -7.14
N LEU A 39 -0.80 13.33 -7.17
CA LEU A 39 -0.39 12.47 -6.05
C LEU A 39 -0.14 13.27 -4.78
N ILE A 40 0.52 14.44 -4.89
CA ILE A 40 0.74 15.36 -3.76
C ILE A 40 -0.58 15.82 -3.17
N ARG A 41 -1.55 16.22 -4.01
CA ARG A 41 -2.86 16.66 -3.54
C ARG A 41 -3.67 15.55 -2.88
N MET A 42 -3.64 14.34 -3.44
CA MET A 42 -4.38 13.19 -2.93
C MET A 42 -3.81 12.68 -1.61
N THR A 43 -2.48 12.61 -1.50
CA THR A 43 -1.80 11.97 -0.36
C THR A 43 -1.32 12.96 0.70
N GLY A 44 -1.23 14.26 0.36
CA GLY A 44 -0.61 15.28 1.21
C GLY A 44 0.91 15.14 1.34
N LEU A 45 1.54 14.23 0.60
CA LEU A 45 2.97 13.96 0.73
C LEU A 45 3.82 15.07 0.10
N PRO A 46 4.87 15.55 0.80
CA PRO A 46 5.85 16.43 0.18
C PRO A 46 6.63 15.69 -0.91
N ALA A 47 7.12 16.43 -1.89
CA ALA A 47 7.86 15.86 -3.02
C ALA A 47 9.12 15.05 -2.62
N ARG A 48 9.65 15.24 -1.41
CA ARG A 48 10.76 14.46 -0.87
C ARG A 48 10.38 13.01 -0.59
N ASP A 49 9.16 12.76 -0.10
CA ASP A 49 8.71 11.41 0.26
C ASP A 49 8.36 10.61 -0.99
N LEU A 50 7.84 11.29 -2.02
CA LEU A 50 7.57 10.68 -3.32
C LEU A 50 8.85 10.19 -4.01
N ARG A 51 10.02 10.75 -3.63
CA ARG A 51 11.30 10.25 -4.13
C ARG A 51 11.72 8.94 -3.46
N ALA A 52 11.33 8.69 -2.21
CA ALA A 52 11.59 7.39 -1.56
C ALA A 52 10.87 6.24 -2.28
N LEU A 53 9.82 6.55 -3.05
CA LEU A 53 9.11 5.61 -3.90
C LEU A 53 9.73 5.46 -5.30
N ASP A 54 10.78 6.22 -5.64
CA ASP A 54 11.46 6.12 -6.93
C ASP A 54 12.37 4.86 -6.95
N PRO A 55 12.07 3.85 -7.79
CA PRO A 55 12.90 2.65 -7.89
C PRO A 55 14.25 2.92 -8.56
N ALA A 56 14.42 4.06 -9.26
CA ALA A 56 15.69 4.47 -9.82
C ALA A 56 16.62 5.13 -8.79
N MET A 57 16.24 5.23 -7.51
CA MET A 57 17.11 5.74 -6.45
C MET A 57 17.86 4.59 -5.75
N PRO A 58 19.18 4.44 -5.96
CA PRO A 58 19.95 3.29 -5.48
C PRO A 58 20.42 3.35 -4.01
N TYR A 59 19.73 4.10 -3.15
CA TYR A 59 20.12 4.18 -1.73
C TYR A 59 18.96 4.60 -0.84
N GLU A 60 18.10 3.66 -0.47
CA GLU A 60 17.14 3.87 0.61
C GLU A 60 17.12 2.58 1.44
N ALA A 61 17.59 2.68 2.69
CA ALA A 61 17.33 1.65 3.69
C ALA A 61 15.81 1.41 3.79
N PRO A 62 15.36 0.21 4.17
CA PRO A 62 13.93 -0.06 4.30
C PRO A 62 13.26 0.98 5.22
N SER A 63 12.29 1.70 4.66
CA SER A 63 11.71 2.88 5.31
C SER A 63 10.19 2.78 5.36
N VAL A 64 9.66 3.11 6.54
CA VAL A 64 8.23 3.36 6.78
C VAL A 64 8.12 4.73 7.40
N ALA A 65 7.49 5.66 6.69
CA ALA A 65 7.35 7.04 7.14
C ALA A 65 5.88 7.41 7.32
N GLY A 66 5.48 7.63 8.57
CA GLY A 66 4.18 8.22 8.90
C GLY A 66 4.15 9.71 8.55
N ARG A 67 3.07 10.14 7.91
CA ARG A 67 2.74 11.54 7.62
C ARG A 67 1.31 11.82 8.02
N ASP A 68 0.96 13.10 8.07
CA ASP A 68 -0.34 13.59 8.53
C ASP A 68 -1.54 12.87 7.88
N ARG A 69 -1.45 12.56 6.59
CA ARG A 69 -2.53 11.96 5.80
C ARG A 69 -2.20 10.64 5.13
N ALA A 70 -0.97 10.15 5.31
CA ALA A 70 -0.52 8.97 4.60
C ALA A 70 0.65 8.29 5.31
N ILE A 71 0.79 6.99 5.09
CA ILE A 71 1.95 6.20 5.46
C ILE A 71 2.67 5.83 4.16
N VAL A 72 3.95 6.17 4.07
CA VAL A 72 4.81 5.78 2.94
C VAL A 72 5.54 4.52 3.34
N VAL A 73 5.43 3.49 2.52
CA VAL A 73 6.10 2.20 2.68
C VAL A 73 7.04 2.03 1.48
N SER A 74 8.34 1.96 1.74
CA SER A 74 9.36 1.77 0.71
C SER A 74 10.52 0.84 1.12
N PRO A 75 10.28 -0.34 1.75
CA PRO A 75 11.29 -1.39 1.78
C PRO A 75 11.66 -1.80 0.34
N GLU A 76 12.92 -2.20 0.16
CA GLU A 76 13.61 -2.43 -1.12
C GLU A 76 12.74 -3.04 -2.24
N SER A 77 11.88 -4.01 -1.89
CA SER A 77 11.04 -4.74 -2.83
C SER A 77 9.58 -4.28 -2.90
N VAL A 78 9.04 -3.52 -1.95
CA VAL A 78 7.61 -3.18 -1.88
C VAL A 78 7.42 -1.68 -1.70
N ARG A 79 6.72 -1.04 -2.64
CA ARG A 79 6.43 0.41 -2.58
C ARG A 79 4.93 0.66 -2.50
N ALA A 80 4.51 1.48 -1.54
CA ALA A 80 3.11 1.85 -1.38
C ALA A 80 2.94 3.19 -0.65
N VAL A 81 1.84 3.87 -0.94
CA VAL A 81 1.30 4.96 -0.13
C VAL A 81 -0.04 4.53 0.42
N ILE A 82 -0.16 4.45 1.73
CA ILE A 82 -1.39 4.09 2.43
C ILE A 82 -2.05 5.38 2.89
N THR A 83 -3.27 5.63 2.43
CA THR A 83 -4.12 6.73 2.91
C THR A 83 -5.22 6.17 3.82
N ALA A 84 -6.08 7.03 4.37
CA ALA A 84 -7.19 6.58 5.22
C ALA A 84 -8.24 5.71 4.50
N SER A 85 -8.30 5.76 3.16
CA SER A 85 -9.35 5.09 2.38
C SER A 85 -8.83 4.10 1.35
N GLU A 86 -7.58 4.26 0.93
CA GLU A 86 -7.00 3.45 -0.16
C GLU A 86 -5.48 3.33 -0.06
N VAL A 87 -4.96 2.26 -0.66
CA VAL A 87 -3.54 2.02 -0.85
C VAL A 87 -3.19 2.29 -2.31
N LEU A 88 -2.23 3.18 -2.54
CA LEU A 88 -1.69 3.49 -3.86
C LEU A 88 -0.37 2.73 -4.06
N VAL A 89 -0.31 1.91 -5.09
CA VAL A 89 0.84 1.06 -5.43
C VAL A 89 1.36 1.45 -6.82
N PRO A 90 2.63 1.84 -6.97
CA PRO A 90 3.22 2.13 -8.28
C PRO A 90 3.39 0.82 -9.07
N ILE A 91 2.86 0.76 -10.30
CA ILE A 91 2.87 -0.48 -11.11
C ILE A 91 4.08 -0.56 -12.05
N GLN A 92 4.53 0.59 -12.56
CA GLN A 92 5.36 0.63 -13.77
C GLN A 92 6.77 0.05 -13.59
N GLN A 93 7.29 -0.02 -12.36
CA GLN A 93 8.70 -0.33 -12.08
C GLN A 93 8.89 -1.15 -10.80
N ASP A 94 7.82 -1.75 -10.26
CA ASP A 94 7.87 -2.54 -9.03
C ASP A 94 7.37 -3.97 -9.31
N PRO A 95 8.27 -4.98 -9.30
CA PRO A 95 7.88 -6.38 -9.51
C PRO A 95 6.97 -6.92 -8.40
N ALA A 96 7.00 -6.33 -7.21
CA ALA A 96 6.11 -6.71 -6.11
C ALA A 96 4.72 -6.06 -6.21
N ALA A 97 4.49 -5.12 -7.13
CA ALA A 97 3.20 -4.43 -7.25
C ALA A 97 2.04 -5.41 -7.47
N VAL A 98 2.19 -6.37 -8.39
CA VAL A 98 1.12 -7.33 -8.70
C VAL A 98 0.85 -8.29 -7.53
N PRO A 99 1.86 -8.92 -6.91
CA PRO A 99 1.69 -9.70 -5.68
C PRO A 99 1.04 -8.90 -4.55
N LEU A 100 1.47 -7.66 -4.33
CA LEU A 100 0.92 -6.77 -3.31
C LEU A 100 -0.56 -6.48 -3.53
N ILE A 101 -0.96 -6.08 -4.74
CA ILE A 101 -2.36 -5.83 -5.08
C ILE A 101 -3.21 -7.10 -4.93
N ARG A 102 -2.63 -8.29 -5.16
CA ARG A 102 -3.33 -9.57 -5.01
C ARG A 102 -3.62 -9.90 -3.55
N GLU A 103 -2.70 -9.61 -2.62
CA GLU A 103 -2.91 -9.82 -1.19
C GLU A 103 -3.77 -8.71 -0.55
N LEU A 104 -3.61 -7.46 -0.99
CA LEU A 104 -4.36 -6.32 -0.45
C LEU A 104 -5.87 -6.45 -0.68
N ARG A 105 -6.30 -6.82 -1.89
CA ARG A 105 -7.74 -6.88 -2.23
C ARG A 105 -8.58 -7.77 -1.30
N PRO A 106 -8.27 -9.08 -1.13
CA PRO A 106 -9.08 -9.96 -0.30
C PRO A 106 -8.98 -9.59 1.18
N ARG A 107 -7.78 -9.22 1.65
CA ARG A 107 -7.60 -8.83 3.04
C ARG A 107 -8.41 -7.59 3.31
N LEU A 108 -8.18 -6.48 2.60
CA LEU A 108 -8.87 -5.21 2.85
C LEU A 108 -10.41 -5.32 2.73
N GLY A 109 -10.92 -6.00 1.70
CA GLY A 109 -12.36 -6.14 1.45
C GLY A 109 -13.14 -7.06 2.40
N SER A 110 -12.46 -7.97 3.12
CA SER A 110 -13.13 -8.95 3.98
C SER A 110 -13.80 -8.35 5.23
N THR A 111 -13.40 -7.14 5.67
CA THR A 111 -13.92 -6.56 6.93
C THR A 111 -15.26 -5.84 6.79
N ALA A 112 -15.77 -5.62 5.57
CA ALA A 112 -17.07 -4.95 5.39
C ALA A 112 -18.25 -5.81 5.89
N ALA A 113 -18.06 -7.12 6.06
CA ALA A 113 -19.11 -8.05 6.46
C ALA A 113 -19.33 -8.19 7.98
N THR A 114 -18.43 -7.68 8.83
CA THR A 114 -18.52 -7.83 10.31
C THR A 114 -18.99 -6.57 11.04
N ALA A 115 -19.27 -5.48 10.33
CA ALA A 115 -19.85 -4.27 10.91
C ALA A 115 -21.38 -4.37 11.19
N SER A 116 -22.01 -5.51 10.90
CA SER A 116 -23.38 -5.83 11.33
C SER A 116 -23.41 -6.62 12.64
N SER A 117 -22.59 -6.24 13.63
CA SER A 117 -22.84 -6.66 15.01
C SER A 117 -23.93 -5.78 15.61
N SER A 118 -25.17 -6.23 15.42
CA SER A 118 -26.33 -5.82 16.21
C SER A 118 -26.01 -6.01 17.71
N PRO A 119 -26.31 -5.06 18.61
CA PRO A 119 -26.21 -5.31 20.04
C PRO A 119 -27.46 -6.09 20.47
N GLN A 120 -27.40 -7.43 20.45
CA GLN A 120 -28.38 -8.26 21.15
C GLN A 120 -27.72 -9.20 22.15
N GLN A 121 -28.32 -9.19 23.33
CA GLN A 121 -27.92 -9.75 24.60
C GLN A 121 -27.65 -11.27 24.61
N LEU A 122 -26.73 -11.65 25.51
CA LEU A 122 -26.80 -12.72 26.52
C LEU A 122 -27.30 -14.12 26.07
N SER A 123 -26.37 -15.09 25.96
CA SER A 123 -26.43 -16.37 26.70
C SER A 123 -25.29 -17.35 26.33
N SER A 124 -24.46 -17.65 27.34
CA SER A 124 -24.00 -18.97 27.81
C SER A 124 -23.47 -20.07 26.87
N THR A 125 -22.32 -20.61 27.31
CA THR A 125 -21.88 -22.03 27.35
C THR A 125 -21.02 -22.62 26.22
N GLY A 126 -19.75 -22.91 26.56
CA GLY A 126 -19.18 -24.26 26.42
C GLY A 126 -18.19 -24.58 25.28
N GLY A 127 -16.91 -24.75 25.64
CA GLY A 127 -16.14 -25.96 25.27
C GLY A 127 -15.13 -25.92 24.09
N GLY A 128 -13.83 -25.75 24.43
CA GLY A 128 -12.74 -26.71 24.13
C GLY A 128 -12.04 -26.73 22.75
N GLY A 129 -10.69 -26.61 22.77
CA GLY A 129 -9.76 -27.25 21.80
C GLY A 129 -8.64 -26.37 21.24
N GLY A 130 -7.37 -26.75 21.47
CA GLY A 130 -6.12 -26.00 21.17
C GLY A 130 -5.83 -25.68 19.69
N GLN A 131 -5.20 -24.52 19.41
CA GLN A 131 -3.77 -24.29 19.06
C GLN A 131 -3.35 -25.10 17.81
N ASP A 132 -2.82 -24.55 16.71
CA ASP A 132 -1.69 -23.61 16.59
C ASP A 132 -1.73 -22.86 15.24
N GLY A 133 -1.40 -21.56 15.24
CA GLY A 133 -1.20 -20.79 14.01
C GLY A 133 -1.23 -19.28 14.23
N HIS A 134 -0.22 -18.75 14.93
CA HIS A 134 0.11 -17.31 15.08
C HIS A 134 -1.06 -16.33 14.85
N GLU A 135 -2.05 -16.38 15.76
CA GLU A 135 -3.13 -15.40 15.80
C GLU A 135 -2.60 -14.13 16.47
N PHE A 136 -2.10 -13.19 15.67
CA PHE A 136 -1.76 -11.86 16.16
C PHE A 136 -3.06 -11.06 16.41
N GLY A 137 -3.68 -11.30 17.56
CA GLY A 137 -4.51 -10.31 18.25
C GLY A 137 -6.03 -10.40 18.08
N SER A 138 -6.67 -11.24 18.90
CA SER A 138 -7.82 -10.90 19.75
C SER A 138 -8.73 -9.75 19.26
N GLY A 139 -9.70 -10.09 18.41
CA GLY A 139 -11.04 -9.46 18.36
C GLY A 139 -11.17 -7.96 18.04
N LYS A 140 -10.08 -7.24 17.74
CA LYS A 140 -10.11 -5.80 17.45
C LYS A 140 -9.87 -5.58 15.96
N ILE A 141 -10.90 -5.14 15.26
CA ILE A 141 -10.78 -4.70 13.86
C ILE A 141 -9.79 -3.52 13.84
N LEU A 142 -8.61 -3.74 13.26
CA LEU A 142 -7.62 -2.70 13.07
C LEU A 142 -8.15 -1.64 12.08
N PRO A 143 -7.80 -0.35 12.26
CA PRO A 143 -8.06 0.68 11.25
C PRO A 143 -7.45 0.30 9.90
N PHE A 144 -8.04 0.83 8.82
CA PHE A 144 -7.69 0.49 7.45
C PHE A 144 -6.19 0.60 7.17
N GLU A 145 -5.56 1.67 7.65
CA GLU A 145 -4.15 1.98 7.38
C GLU A 145 -3.22 0.95 7.99
N PHE A 146 -3.53 0.45 9.19
CA PHE A 146 -2.72 -0.56 9.88
C PHE A 146 -2.87 -1.94 9.25
N ARG A 147 -4.06 -2.27 8.76
CA ARG A 147 -4.30 -3.51 8.01
C ARG A 147 -3.55 -3.49 6.68
N ALA A 148 -3.61 -2.38 5.97
CA ALA A 148 -2.82 -2.20 4.75
C ALA A 148 -1.33 -2.31 5.04
N LEU A 149 -0.85 -1.68 6.11
CA LEU A 149 0.55 -1.72 6.52
C LEU A 149 1.02 -3.14 6.86
N GLU A 150 0.21 -3.90 7.59
CA GLU A 150 0.49 -5.31 7.91
C GLU A 150 0.75 -6.12 6.64
N VAL A 151 -0.13 -6.00 5.63
CA VAL A 151 0.02 -6.71 4.35
C VAL A 151 1.27 -6.26 3.60
N CYS A 152 1.55 -4.96 3.56
CA CYS A 152 2.75 -4.43 2.92
C CYS A 152 4.03 -4.97 3.56
N LEU A 153 4.08 -5.01 4.90
CA LEU A 153 5.24 -5.51 5.64
C LEU A 153 5.41 -7.02 5.48
N GLU A 154 4.34 -7.79 5.60
CA GLU A 154 4.38 -9.25 5.41
C GLU A 154 4.96 -9.62 4.05
N LEU A 155 4.54 -8.92 2.99
CA LEU A 155 5.09 -9.15 1.65
C LEU A 155 6.52 -8.67 1.50
N ALA A 156 6.87 -7.51 2.06
CA ALA A 156 8.25 -7.03 2.03
C ALA A 156 9.21 -8.06 2.64
N PHE A 157 8.83 -8.65 3.78
CA PHE A 157 9.62 -9.72 4.42
C PHE A 157 9.66 -11.00 3.59
N LYS A 158 8.56 -11.39 2.92
CA LYS A 158 8.55 -12.55 2.02
C LYS A 158 9.48 -12.39 0.82
N PHE A 159 9.56 -11.17 0.26
CA PHE A 159 10.52 -10.90 -0.82
C PHE A 159 11.96 -10.92 -0.32
N TRP A 160 12.21 -10.45 0.89
CA TRP A 160 13.52 -10.50 1.51
C TRP A 160 14.00 -11.92 1.84
N GLU A 161 13.10 -12.85 2.14
CA GLU A 161 13.46 -14.25 2.45
C GLU A 161 13.70 -15.11 1.19
N GLN A 162 13.33 -14.62 0.02
CA GLN A 162 13.51 -15.32 -1.27
C GLN A 162 14.80 -14.92 -2.02
N GLU A 163 15.61 -14.03 -1.42
CA GLU A 163 16.94 -13.62 -1.90
C GLU A 163 18.05 -14.43 -1.18
#